data_AF-S9UA58-F1
#
_entry.id   AF-S9UA58-F1
#
_cell.length_a   1.000
_cell.length_b   1.000
_cell.length_c   1.000
_cell.angle_alpha   90.00
_cell.angle_beta   90.00
_cell.angle_gamma   90.00
#
_symmetry.space_group_name_H-M   'P 1'
#
loop_
_entity.id
_entity.type
_entity.pdbx_description
1 polymer ?
#
loop_
_entity_poly.entity_id
_entity_poly.type
_entity_poly.pdbx_seq_one_letter_code
_entity_poly.pdbx_strand_id
1 'polypeptide(L)'
;MFLARQGCLDLLDRGGPKILPTIPQLIIPLKTALNTRHPDIVAATLRIIQQLVVSGDLIGEALVPYYRQILPIFNLFKNVHKKRACSDAVDFGQRKNEDIGDLVNETLQLLETHGGEDAYINIKYMVPSYESCIFNN
;
A
#
# COMPACT_ATOMS: atom_id res chain seq x y z
N MET A 1 13.19 -13.07 -5.39
CA MET A 1 12.47 -12.00 -4.65
C MET A 1 12.48 -12.19 -3.12
N PHE A 2 12.64 -13.41 -2.60
CA PHE A 2 12.61 -13.70 -1.15
C PHE A 2 13.63 -12.90 -0.32
N LEU A 3 14.93 -12.91 -0.70
CA LEU A 3 15.99 -12.21 0.04
C LEU A 3 15.76 -10.69 0.12
N ALA A 4 15.36 -10.06 -0.99
CA ALA A 4 15.08 -8.63 -1.02
C ALA A 4 13.87 -8.26 -0.16
N ARG A 5 12.80 -9.07 -0.20
CA ARG A 5 11.61 -8.86 0.61
C ARG A 5 11.91 -9.02 2.10
N GLN A 6 12.58 -10.11 2.48
CA GLN A 6 12.91 -10.37 3.88
C GLN A 6 13.88 -9.34 4.43
N GLY A 7 14.92 -8.98 3.67
CA GLY A 7 15.87 -7.94 4.06
C GLY A 7 15.21 -6.58 4.27
N CYS A 8 14.26 -6.19 3.41
CA CYS A 8 13.48 -4.95 3.63
C CYS A 8 12.68 -5.01 4.93
N LEU A 9 11.98 -6.11 5.21
CA LEU A 9 11.20 -6.26 6.43
C LEU A 9 12.09 -6.20 7.69
N ASP A 10 13.21 -6.91 7.68
CA ASP A 10 14.16 -6.93 8.80
C ASP A 10 14.78 -5.54 9.05
N LEU A 11 15.02 -4.75 7.99
CA LEU A 11 15.51 -3.38 8.09
C LEU A 11 14.46 -2.41 8.63
N LEU A 12 13.19 -2.59 8.29
CA LEU A 12 12.09 -1.78 8.83
C LEU A 12 11.85 -2.11 10.31
N ASP A 13 11.91 -3.39 10.67
CA ASP A 13 11.72 -3.86 12.05
C ASP A 13 12.82 -3.33 12.99
N ARG A 14 14.07 -3.20 12.50
CA ARG A 14 15.22 -2.76 13.32
C ARG A 14 15.66 -1.32 13.07
N GLY A 15 15.07 -0.63 12.09
CA GLY A 15 15.54 0.68 11.62
C GLY A 15 15.19 1.82 12.57
N GLY A 16 14.06 1.72 13.27
CA GLY A 16 13.57 2.71 14.23
C GLY A 16 13.68 4.16 13.70
N PRO A 17 14.33 5.09 14.42
CA PRO A 17 14.36 6.51 14.05
C PRO A 17 15.13 6.80 12.75
N LYS A 18 15.93 5.84 12.25
CA LYS A 18 16.70 6.01 11.00
C LYS A 18 15.85 5.87 9.74
N ILE A 19 14.62 5.39 9.86
CA ILE A 19 13.73 5.17 8.71
C ILE A 19 13.18 6.50 8.19
N LEU A 20 12.74 7.38 9.08
CA LEU A 20 12.14 8.67 8.74
C LEU A 20 12.96 9.52 7.73
N PRO A 21 14.28 9.74 7.89
CA PRO A 21 15.05 10.54 6.93
C PRO A 21 15.21 9.87 5.55
N THR A 22 14.88 8.58 5.42
CA THR A 22 15.00 7.84 4.14
C THR A 22 13.73 7.90 3.30
N ILE A 23 12.60 8.35 3.86
CA ILE A 23 11.29 8.38 3.18
C ILE A 23 11.35 9.01 1.79
N PRO A 24 11.95 10.19 1.56
CA PRO A 24 12.00 10.81 0.23
C PRO A 24 12.69 9.93 -0.83
N GLN A 25 13.68 9.13 -0.41
CA GLN A 25 14.45 8.26 -1.30
C GLN A 25 13.67 6.99 -1.68
N LEU A 26 12.71 6.56 -0.85
CA LEU A 26 11.89 5.37 -1.07
C LEU A 26 10.74 5.61 -2.06
N ILE A 27 10.34 6.87 -2.29
CA ILE A 27 9.17 7.22 -3.10
C ILE A 27 9.31 6.75 -4.55
N ILE A 28 10.46 6.98 -5.18
CA ILE A 28 10.69 6.61 -6.59
C ILE A 28 10.70 5.08 -6.78
N PRO A 29 11.44 4.30 -5.96
CA PRO A 29 11.37 2.84 -5.99
C PRO A 29 9.95 2.28 -5.78
N LEU A 30 9.21 2.79 -4.78
CA LEU A 30 7.84 2.35 -4.49
C LEU A 30 6.91 2.62 -5.69
N LYS A 31 6.97 3.84 -6.24
CA LYS A 31 6.20 4.22 -7.43
C LYS A 31 6.52 3.31 -8.61
N THR A 32 7.80 2.99 -8.82
CA THR A 32 8.24 2.13 -9.93
C THR A 32 7.71 0.71 -9.77
N ALA A 33 7.80 0.15 -8.56
CA ALA A 33 7.29 -1.18 -8.24
C ALA A 33 5.77 -1.28 -8.44
N LEU A 34 5.01 -0.27 -7.98
CA LEU A 34 3.56 -0.23 -8.17
C LEU A 34 3.16 -0.08 -9.66
N ASN A 35 3.92 0.70 -10.43
CA ASN A 35 3.68 0.90 -11.86
C ASN A 35 3.96 -0.33 -12.73
N THR A 36 4.60 -1.38 -12.20
CA THR A 36 4.74 -2.67 -12.91
C THR A 36 3.39 -3.31 -13.23
N ARG A 37 2.34 -2.94 -12.47
CA ARG A 37 0.99 -3.51 -12.53
C ARG A 37 0.92 -5.04 -12.36
N HIS A 38 2.02 -5.67 -11.95
CA HIS A 38 2.05 -7.09 -11.72
C HIS A 38 1.47 -7.39 -10.34
N PRO A 39 0.42 -8.23 -10.23
CA PRO A 39 -0.32 -8.43 -8.98
C PRO A 39 0.58 -8.80 -7.81
N ASP A 40 1.50 -9.74 -7.99
CA ASP A 40 2.42 -10.17 -6.92
C ASP A 40 3.39 -9.07 -6.47
N ILE A 41 3.86 -8.22 -7.40
CA ILE A 41 4.80 -7.12 -7.09
C ILE A 41 4.06 -6.01 -6.35
N VAL A 42 2.84 -5.69 -6.80
CA VAL A 42 1.98 -4.71 -6.16
C VAL A 42 1.62 -5.16 -4.75
N ALA A 43 1.18 -6.41 -4.58
CA ALA A 43 0.88 -6.97 -3.26
C ALA A 43 2.09 -6.92 -2.32
N ALA A 44 3.27 -7.34 -2.80
CA ALA A 44 4.50 -7.26 -2.01
C ALA A 44 4.85 -5.82 -1.64
N THR A 45 4.64 -4.86 -2.55
CA THR A 45 4.91 -3.44 -2.32
C THR A 45 3.93 -2.83 -1.31
N LEU A 46 2.65 -3.17 -1.39
CA LEU A 46 1.63 -2.76 -0.43
C LEU A 46 1.99 -3.25 0.98
N ARG A 47 2.36 -4.53 1.13
CA ARG A 47 2.83 -5.09 2.42
C ARG A 47 4.04 -4.33 2.98
N ILE A 48 4.98 -3.91 2.13
CA ILE A 48 6.13 -3.09 2.56
C ILE A 48 5.68 -1.71 3.03
N ILE A 49 4.72 -1.07 2.34
CA ILE A 49 4.16 0.22 2.75
C ILE A 49 3.43 0.10 4.09
N GLN A 50 2.62 -0.93 4.28
CA GLN A 50 1.93 -1.20 5.55
C GLN A 50 2.95 -1.32 6.70
N GLN A 51 3.99 -2.14 6.53
CA GLN A 51 5.04 -2.29 7.55
C GLN A 51 5.78 -0.97 7.80
N LEU A 52 6.12 -0.23 6.74
CA LEU A 52 6.83 1.05 6.83
C LEU A 52 6.08 2.05 7.71
N VAL A 53 4.76 2.17 7.51
CA VAL A 53 3.91 3.11 8.25
C VAL A 53 3.77 2.72 9.72
N VAL A 54 3.70 1.42 10.02
CA VAL A 54 3.61 0.89 11.40
C VAL A 54 4.96 0.95 12.14
N SER A 55 6.08 1.07 11.41
CA SER A 55 7.43 1.04 11.99
C SER A 55 7.83 2.32 12.74
N GLY A 56 7.02 3.38 12.72
CA GLY A 56 7.32 4.61 13.48
C GLY A 56 6.25 5.69 13.39
N ASP A 57 6.05 6.41 14.48
CA ASP A 57 4.90 7.32 14.69
C ASP A 57 4.78 8.44 13.65
N LEU A 58 5.90 9.02 13.22
CA LEU A 58 5.91 10.16 12.28
C LEU A 58 6.05 9.75 10.81
N ILE A 59 6.11 8.45 10.52
CA ILE A 59 6.34 7.97 9.16
C ILE A 59 5.12 8.20 8.27
N GLY A 60 3.91 7.98 8.81
CA GLY A 60 2.67 8.20 8.07
C GLY A 60 2.51 9.67 7.66
N GLU A 61 2.72 10.60 8.58
CA GLU A 61 2.70 12.06 8.31
C GLU A 61 3.73 12.44 7.23
N ALA A 62 4.95 11.89 7.31
CA ALA A 62 6.00 12.15 6.32
C ALA A 62 5.66 11.61 4.91
N LEU A 63 4.74 10.66 4.78
CA LEU A 63 4.29 10.12 3.49
C LEU A 63 3.19 10.95 2.83
N VAL A 64 2.44 11.77 3.59
CA VAL A 64 1.31 12.57 3.07
C VAL A 64 1.68 13.43 1.85
N PRO A 65 2.81 14.16 1.82
CA PRO A 65 3.21 14.96 0.65
C PRO A 65 3.40 14.13 -0.63
N TYR A 66 3.64 12.82 -0.49
CA TYR A 66 3.95 11.91 -1.57
C TYR A 66 2.75 11.06 -2.04
N TYR A 67 1.58 11.18 -1.38
CA TYR A 67 0.36 10.47 -1.76
C TYR A 67 -0.02 10.68 -3.23
N ARG A 68 0.19 11.88 -3.76
CA ARG A 68 -0.07 12.19 -5.17
C ARG A 68 0.74 11.35 -6.16
N GLN A 69 1.90 10.83 -5.74
CA GLN A 69 2.78 10.03 -6.59
C GLN A 69 2.52 8.53 -6.47
N ILE A 70 2.04 8.09 -5.31
CA ILE A 70 1.92 6.66 -4.95
C ILE A 70 0.48 6.18 -5.12
N LEU A 71 -0.50 6.92 -4.62
CA LEU A 71 -1.90 6.47 -4.54
C LEU A 71 -2.66 6.35 -5.88
N PRO A 72 -2.36 7.07 -6.98
CA PRO A 72 -3.15 6.96 -8.20
C PRO A 72 -3.28 5.53 -8.75
N ILE A 73 -2.25 4.70 -8.56
CA ILE A 73 -2.24 3.31 -9.00
C ILE A 73 -3.19 2.43 -8.18
N PHE A 74 -3.52 2.81 -6.93
CA PHE A 74 -4.41 2.03 -6.07
C PHE A 74 -5.84 2.00 -6.64
N ASN A 75 -6.27 3.06 -7.34
CA ASN A 75 -7.56 3.08 -8.05
C ASN A 75 -7.69 1.96 -9.09
N LEU A 76 -6.58 1.56 -9.73
CA LEU A 76 -6.60 0.48 -10.72
C LEU A 76 -6.85 -0.87 -10.08
N PHE A 77 -6.40 -1.06 -8.83
CA PHE A 77 -6.48 -2.33 -8.11
C PHE A 77 -7.69 -2.43 -7.18
N LYS A 78 -8.17 -1.30 -6.68
CA LYS A 78 -9.34 -1.22 -5.78
C LYS A 78 -10.63 -1.75 -6.39
N ASN A 79 -10.79 -1.64 -7.71
CA ASN A 79 -11.96 -2.16 -8.43
C ASN A 79 -11.71 -3.51 -9.11
N VAL A 80 -10.60 -4.21 -8.80
CA VAL A 80 -10.28 -5.54 -9.38
C VAL A 80 -11.02 -6.64 -8.62
N HIS A 81 -12.27 -6.41 -8.23
CA HIS A 81 -13.16 -7.51 -7.92
C HIS A 81 -13.58 -8.15 -9.26
N LYS A 82 -12.90 -9.23 -9.65
CA LYS A 82 -13.27 -10.13 -10.76
C LYS A 82 -13.54 -9.47 -12.12
N LYS A 83 -12.49 -9.12 -12.86
CA LYS A 83 -12.44 -9.45 -14.32
C LYS A 83 -11.96 -10.90 -14.52
N ARG A 84 -12.61 -11.84 -13.82
CA ARG A 84 -12.51 -13.28 -14.12
C ARG A 84 -13.91 -13.87 -14.31
N ALA A 85 -14.79 -13.09 -14.95
CA ALA A 85 -15.90 -13.66 -15.69
C ALA A 85 -15.36 -13.99 -17.09
N CYS A 86 -15.38 -15.28 -17.43
CA CYS A 86 -15.09 -15.84 -18.75
C CYS A 86 -13.60 -16.03 -19.11
N SER A 87 -13.00 -17.11 -18.61
CA SER A 87 -12.45 -18.15 -19.51
C SER A 87 -12.25 -19.44 -18.72
N ASP A 88 -12.81 -20.53 -19.24
CA ASP A 88 -12.90 -21.87 -18.66
C ASP A 88 -11.54 -22.50 -18.31
N ALA A 89 -11.08 -22.32 -17.08
CA ALA A 89 -10.08 -23.20 -16.50
C ALA A 89 -10.22 -23.26 -14.98
N VAL A 90 -10.88 -24.34 -14.56
CA VAL A 90 -10.74 -25.09 -13.30
C VAL A 90 -9.92 -24.42 -12.20
N ASP A 91 -10.63 -24.09 -11.13
CA ASP A 91 -10.12 -23.64 -9.85
C ASP A 91 -9.25 -24.72 -9.17
N PHE A 92 -7.95 -24.46 -9.06
CA PHE A 92 -7.05 -25.09 -8.09
C PHE A 92 -6.03 -24.05 -7.60
N GLY A 93 -6.51 -23.01 -6.90
CA GLY A 93 -5.62 -21.97 -6.36
C GLY A 93 -6.17 -21.14 -5.20
N GLN A 94 -7.34 -21.48 -4.66
CA GLN A 94 -8.06 -20.71 -3.63
C GLN A 94 -7.31 -20.45 -2.30
N ARG A 95 -6.09 -20.96 -2.09
CA ARG A 95 -5.32 -20.72 -0.86
C ARG A 95 -4.32 -19.55 -0.94
N LYS A 96 -4.15 -18.90 -2.10
CA LYS A 96 -3.12 -17.84 -2.32
C LYS A 96 -3.64 -16.53 -2.94
N ASN A 97 -4.95 -16.38 -3.11
CA ASN A 97 -5.54 -15.11 -3.57
C ASN A 97 -5.81 -14.22 -2.35
N GLU A 98 -4.79 -13.53 -1.86
CA GLU A 98 -5.06 -12.25 -1.17
C GLU A 98 -5.77 -11.36 -2.20
N ASP A 99 -7.01 -10.94 -1.92
CA ASP A 99 -7.69 -9.97 -2.78
C ASP A 99 -6.90 -8.67 -2.68
N ILE A 100 -6.23 -8.30 -3.78
CA ILE A 100 -5.41 -7.09 -3.84
C ILE A 100 -6.30 -5.87 -3.54
N GLY A 101 -7.60 -5.92 -3.84
CA GLY A 101 -8.56 -4.89 -3.46
C GLY A 101 -8.65 -4.71 -1.94
N ASP A 102 -8.73 -5.82 -1.19
CA ASP A 102 -8.75 -5.79 0.28
C ASP A 102 -7.43 -5.27 0.83
N LEU A 103 -6.29 -5.71 0.27
CA LEU A 103 -4.97 -5.26 0.67
C LEU A 103 -4.77 -3.75 0.42
N VAL A 104 -5.30 -3.24 -0.69
CA VAL A 104 -5.32 -1.80 -0.98
C VAL A 104 -6.15 -1.06 0.06
N ASN A 105 -7.34 -1.54 0.40
CA ASN A 105 -8.18 -0.90 1.41
C ASN A 105 -7.51 -0.89 2.79
N GLU A 106 -6.95 -2.01 3.24
CA GLU A 106 -6.17 -2.11 4.49
C GLU A 106 -5.00 -1.11 4.50
N THR A 107 -4.28 -1.01 3.38
CA THR A 107 -3.17 -0.05 3.25
C THR A 107 -3.64 1.40 3.36
N LEU A 108 -4.76 1.75 2.73
CA LEU A 108 -5.33 3.10 2.81
C LEU A 108 -5.79 3.44 4.24
N GLN A 109 -6.34 2.48 4.98
CA GLN A 109 -6.75 2.66 6.37
C GLN A 109 -5.56 2.94 7.29
N LEU A 110 -4.46 2.20 7.12
CA LEU A 110 -3.22 2.44 7.87
C LEU A 110 -2.63 3.82 7.54
N LEU A 111 -2.66 4.23 6.27
CA LEU A 111 -2.20 5.55 5.85
C LEU A 111 -3.06 6.69 6.41
N GLU A 112 -4.36 6.47 6.57
CA GLU A 112 -5.25 7.43 7.23
C GLU A 112 -4.97 7.49 8.74
N THR A 113 -4.83 6.33 9.39
CA THR A 113 -4.65 6.22 10.85
C THR A 113 -3.32 6.81 11.33
N HIS A 114 -2.26 6.63 10.56
CA HIS A 114 -0.91 7.12 10.91
C HIS A 114 -0.53 8.42 10.20
N GLY A 115 -1.35 8.91 9.26
CA GLY A 115 -1.02 10.07 8.43
C GLY A 115 -1.42 11.42 9.02
N GLY A 116 -2.07 11.45 10.18
CA GLY A 116 -2.54 12.68 10.83
C GLY A 116 -3.77 13.31 10.17
N GLU A 117 -4.06 14.55 10.55
CA GLU A 117 -5.31 15.27 10.21
C GLU A 117 -5.52 15.45 8.69
N ASP A 118 -4.44 15.68 7.95
CA ASP A 118 -4.48 15.93 6.49
C ASP A 118 -4.52 14.65 5.64
N ALA A 119 -4.33 13.48 6.25
CA ALA A 119 -4.21 12.23 5.49
C ALA A 119 -5.47 11.90 4.71
N TYR A 120 -6.64 11.98 5.35
CA TYR A 120 -7.91 11.63 4.73
C TYR A 120 -8.22 12.50 3.50
N ILE A 121 -8.03 13.83 3.60
CA ILE A 121 -8.30 14.75 2.49
C ILE A 121 -7.40 14.43 1.29
N ASN A 122 -6.11 14.17 1.54
CA ASN A 122 -5.17 13.82 0.48
C ASN A 122 -5.46 12.44 -0.14
N ILE A 123 -5.84 11.45 0.68
CA ILE A 123 -6.26 10.13 0.21
C ILE A 123 -7.53 10.25 -0.63
N LYS A 124 -8.57 10.95 -0.14
CA LYS A 124 -9.85 11.13 -0.83
C LYS A 124 -9.70 11.84 -2.16
N TYR A 125 -8.81 12.82 -2.25
CA TYR A 125 -8.51 13.53 -3.49
C TYR A 125 -7.86 12.60 -4.54
N MET A 126 -7.04 11.64 -4.09
CA MET A 126 -6.35 10.70 -4.99
C MET A 126 -7.15 9.44 -5.28
N VAL A 127 -7.95 8.96 -4.33
CA VAL A 127 -8.78 7.76 -4.39
C VAL A 127 -10.20 8.14 -4.00
N PRO A 128 -11.02 8.68 -4.93
CA PRO A 128 -12.36 9.19 -4.62
C PRO A 128 -13.32 8.13 -4.06
N SER A 129 -13.09 6.85 -4.40
CA SER A 129 -13.86 5.70 -3.91
C SER A 129 -13.46 5.24 -2.50
N TYR A 130 -12.50 5.90 -1.85
CA TYR A 130 -12.16 5.61 -0.45
C TYR A 130 -13.16 6.26 0.51
N GLU A 131 -13.59 5.49 1.49
CA GLU A 131 -14.45 5.91 2.60
C GLU A 131 -13.62 5.84 3.88
N SER A 132 -13.71 6.87 4.72
CA SER A 132 -12.90 6.97 5.94
C SER A 132 -13.19 5.80 6.88
N CYS A 133 -12.15 5.23 7.47
CA CYS A 133 -12.30 4.26 8.54
C CYS A 133 -12.38 4.88 9.94
N ILE A 134 -11.95 6.14 10.10
CA ILE A 134 -11.91 6.83 11.41
C ILE A 134 -13.25 7.53 11.68
N PHE A 135 -13.88 8.11 10.66
CA PHE A 135 -15.14 8.86 10.80
C PHE A 135 -16.39 7.99 10.72
N ASN A 136 -16.27 6.66 10.60
CA ASN A 136 -17.39 5.73 10.46
C ASN A 136 -17.75 4.99 11.77
N ASN A 137 -17.33 5.51 12.93
CA ASN A 137 -17.68 5.03 14.27
C ASN A 137 -18.43 6.09 15.08
#